data_AF-A0A7X9KL46-F1
#
_entry.id   AF-A0A7X9KL46-F1
#
_cell.length_a   1.000
_cell.length_b   1.000
_cell.length_c   1.000
_cell.angle_alpha   90.00
_cell.angle_beta   90.00
_cell.angle_gamma   90.00
#
_symmetry.space_group_name_H-M   'P 1'
#
loop_
_entity.id
_entity.type
_entity.pdbx_description
1 polymer ?
#
loop_
_entity_poly.entity_id
_entity_poly.type
_entity_poly.pdbx_seq_one_letter_code
_entity_poly.pdbx_strand_id
1 'polypeptide(L)'
;MFTTGSKLFFGATALSVACAVVFAASTGGPTGIMGTVGLLSLAIVFGFLAGINFFNADGNVPGMQQGAEYTAAAAQPPVGSSMWPLVAAVGVAGLVVGAVSTPVVFKVSIVVVLAATAEWMVQGWSERASADAQYNAGVRKRMLHPLEFPILGALGLGAVVYAFSRIMLSVDKESTPWVFMVIGALIAVGAFVFAGRRNASRSTIVGICTVGAVALLGAGVASAVQGQRTIEEHPTTSGSALCLEGGTEVEIDDHASQDVSAKSSVIANIFLQSNDVVIARIPGFTDPEDNFSTITVPRSADVGIRFHNDSSSPQRITARLGTFGDAAEVVMCTTVVNPGKEAFLSFKIPKTNAASSTPLELVIPGVEGQQIAIVVP
;
A
#
# COMPACT_ATOMS: atom_id res chain seq x y z
N MET A 1 -51.37 22.19 15.65
CA MET A 1 -52.38 21.80 14.64
C MET A 1 -51.70 20.88 13.62
N PHE A 2 -52.34 19.81 13.14
CA PHE A 2 -51.75 18.93 12.12
C PHE A 2 -51.56 19.68 10.79
N THR A 3 -50.32 19.78 10.32
CA THR A 3 -49.98 20.33 8.99
C THR A 3 -50.51 19.43 7.89
N THR A 4 -50.72 19.97 6.68
CA THR A 4 -51.19 19.17 5.53
C THR A 4 -50.26 17.99 5.25
N GLY A 5 -48.94 18.19 5.38
CA GLY A 5 -47.94 17.12 5.24
C GLY A 5 -48.06 16.03 6.31
N SER A 6 -48.20 16.41 7.59
CA SER A 6 -48.36 15.42 8.67
C SER A 6 -49.60 14.55 8.47
N LYS A 7 -50.73 15.12 8.00
CA LYS A 7 -51.97 14.37 7.72
C LYS A 7 -51.76 13.32 6.63
N LEU A 8 -51.01 13.66 5.57
CA LEU A 8 -50.69 12.74 4.49
C LEU A 8 -49.87 11.55 4.99
N PHE A 9 -48.82 11.80 5.78
CA PHE A 9 -47.98 10.73 6.32
C PHE A 9 -48.71 9.89 7.39
N PHE A 10 -49.51 10.49 8.27
CA PHE A 10 -50.35 9.72 9.20
C PHE A 10 -51.37 8.83 8.46
N GLY A 11 -51.95 9.33 7.36
CA GLY A 11 -52.81 8.54 6.47
C GLY A 11 -52.06 7.38 5.81
N ALA A 12 -50.85 7.63 5.29
CA ALA A 12 -49.99 6.62 4.68
C ALA A 12 -49.55 5.54 5.70
N THR A 13 -49.25 5.93 6.93
CA THR A 13 -48.95 4.99 8.03
C THR A 13 -50.14 4.09 8.33
N ALA A 14 -51.34 4.67 8.49
CA ALA A 14 -52.55 3.90 8.77
C ALA A 14 -52.88 2.93 7.62
N LEU A 15 -52.73 3.38 6.38
CA LEU A 15 -52.89 2.54 5.19
C LEU A 15 -51.86 1.40 5.17
N SER A 16 -50.59 1.68 5.44
CA SER A 16 -49.51 0.68 5.46
C SER A 16 -49.74 -0.39 6.53
N VAL A 17 -50.22 0.00 7.73
CA VAL A 17 -50.60 -0.94 8.80
C VAL A 17 -51.80 -1.79 8.39
N ALA A 18 -52.84 -1.19 7.81
CA ALA A 18 -54.01 -1.93 7.34
C ALA A 18 -53.63 -2.93 6.24
N CYS A 19 -52.81 -2.52 5.28
CA CYS A 19 -52.27 -3.41 4.25
C CYS A 19 -51.41 -4.52 4.85
N ALA A 20 -50.58 -4.24 5.87
CA ALA A 20 -49.77 -5.26 6.54
C ALA A 20 -50.64 -6.34 7.19
N VAL A 21 -51.71 -5.94 7.88
CA VAL A 21 -52.66 -6.87 8.53
C VAL A 21 -53.38 -7.72 7.49
N VAL A 22 -53.89 -7.10 6.41
CA VAL A 22 -54.58 -7.83 5.34
C VAL A 22 -53.63 -8.78 4.61
N PHE A 23 -52.40 -8.35 4.33
CA PHE A 23 -51.40 -9.15 3.62
C PHE A 23 -50.93 -10.34 4.46
N ALA A 24 -50.69 -10.13 5.76
CA ALA A 24 -50.34 -11.19 6.71
C ALA A 24 -51.44 -12.24 6.85
N ALA A 25 -52.70 -11.82 6.83
CA ALA A 25 -53.85 -12.71 6.94
C ALA A 25 -54.15 -13.49 5.63
N SER A 26 -53.81 -12.91 4.47
CA SER A 26 -54.11 -13.50 3.16
C SER A 26 -52.96 -14.30 2.55
N THR A 27 -51.73 -14.07 2.99
CA THR A 27 -50.53 -14.66 2.37
C THR A 27 -49.71 -15.41 3.43
N GLY A 28 -49.69 -16.75 3.34
CA GLY A 28 -48.92 -17.60 4.24
C GLY A 28 -47.50 -17.90 3.72
N GLY A 29 -46.66 -18.46 4.60
CA GLY A 29 -45.31 -18.94 4.25
C GLY A 29 -44.22 -17.85 4.22
N PRO A 30 -43.01 -18.18 3.73
CA PRO A 30 -41.85 -17.28 3.75
C PRO A 30 -42.06 -15.96 3.01
N THR A 31 -42.83 -15.99 1.92
CA THR A 31 -43.17 -14.80 1.12
C THR A 31 -44.16 -13.88 1.84
N GLY A 32 -45.12 -14.45 2.57
CA GLY A 32 -46.05 -13.69 3.42
C GLY A 32 -45.33 -12.95 4.55
N ILE A 33 -44.35 -13.61 5.17
CA ILE A 33 -43.51 -13.00 6.22
C ILE A 33 -42.70 -11.82 5.65
N MET A 34 -42.00 -12.01 4.53
CA MET A 34 -41.20 -10.93 3.92
C MET A 34 -42.06 -9.72 3.52
N GLY A 35 -43.22 -9.93 2.90
CA GLY A 35 -44.09 -8.83 2.50
C GLY A 35 -44.69 -8.08 3.70
N THR A 36 -45.07 -8.81 4.75
CA THR A 36 -45.58 -8.20 5.99
C THR A 36 -44.52 -7.35 6.69
N VAL A 37 -43.28 -7.85 6.77
CA VAL A 37 -42.14 -7.09 7.32
C VAL A 37 -41.89 -5.82 6.50
N GLY A 38 -41.95 -5.91 5.16
CA GLY A 38 -41.85 -4.75 4.28
C GLY A 38 -42.89 -3.67 4.58
N LEU A 39 -44.17 -4.05 4.69
CA LEU A 39 -45.28 -3.13 4.97
C LEU A 39 -45.20 -2.53 6.39
N LEU A 40 -44.74 -3.29 7.37
CA LEU A 40 -44.49 -2.77 8.72
C LEU A 40 -43.30 -1.78 8.73
N SER A 41 -42.24 -2.06 7.97
CA SER A 41 -41.10 -1.14 7.86
C SER A 41 -41.51 0.18 7.19
N LEU A 42 -42.36 0.14 6.15
CA LEU A 42 -42.94 1.32 5.54
C LEU A 42 -43.82 2.11 6.52
N ALA A 43 -44.61 1.42 7.36
CA ALA A 43 -45.41 2.07 8.38
C ALA A 43 -44.54 2.81 9.41
N ILE A 44 -43.41 2.22 9.82
CA ILE A 44 -42.44 2.87 10.72
C ILE A 44 -41.84 4.11 10.05
N VAL A 45 -41.42 4.01 8.79
CA VAL A 45 -40.86 5.15 8.03
C VAL A 45 -41.88 6.28 7.90
N PHE A 46 -43.11 5.99 7.48
CA PHE A 46 -44.15 7.01 7.37
C PHE A 46 -44.54 7.58 8.73
N GLY A 47 -44.60 6.77 9.78
CA GLY A 47 -44.86 7.22 11.14
C GLY A 47 -43.78 8.17 11.64
N PHE A 48 -42.51 7.86 11.36
CA PHE A 48 -41.37 8.71 11.69
C PHE A 48 -41.41 10.04 10.91
N LEU A 49 -41.66 10.00 9.59
CA LEU A 49 -41.81 11.19 8.77
C LEU A 49 -43.02 12.04 9.19
N ALA A 50 -44.12 11.41 9.62
CA ALA A 50 -45.28 12.09 10.19
C ALA A 50 -44.90 12.80 11.50
N GLY A 51 -44.13 12.14 12.36
CA GLY A 51 -43.59 12.70 13.61
C GLY A 51 -42.70 13.92 13.37
N ILE A 52 -41.76 13.83 12.43
CA ILE A 52 -40.88 14.98 12.06
C ILE A 52 -41.71 16.15 11.54
N ASN A 53 -42.65 15.89 10.61
CA ASN A 53 -43.52 16.95 10.06
C ASN A 53 -44.41 17.59 11.11
N PHE A 54 -44.88 16.80 12.08
CA PHE A 54 -45.67 17.28 13.20
C PHE A 54 -44.84 18.13 14.17
N PHE A 55 -43.62 17.68 14.49
CA PHE A 55 -42.75 18.35 15.45
C PHE A 55 -42.18 19.67 14.91
N ASN A 56 -41.67 19.67 13.67
CA ASN A 56 -41.06 20.86 13.11
C ASN A 56 -42.11 21.93 12.76
N ALA A 57 -43.31 21.52 12.33
CA ALA A 57 -44.42 22.40 11.92
C ALA A 57 -44.03 23.53 10.91
N ASP A 58 -42.83 23.46 10.36
CA ASP A 58 -42.16 24.56 9.67
C ASP A 58 -42.67 24.64 8.23
N GLY A 59 -43.11 25.84 7.82
CA GLY A 59 -43.54 26.08 6.44
C GLY A 59 -44.94 25.60 6.04
N ASN A 60 -45.90 25.48 6.98
CA ASN A 60 -47.31 25.24 6.63
C ASN A 60 -47.97 26.48 6.02
N VAL A 61 -47.51 26.87 4.84
CA VAL A 61 -48.05 27.97 4.05
C VAL A 61 -48.83 27.36 2.88
N PRO A 62 -50.12 27.68 2.73
CA PRO A 62 -50.90 27.20 1.60
C PRO A 62 -50.25 27.65 0.29
N GLY A 63 -49.98 26.72 -0.63
CA GLY A 63 -49.43 27.07 -1.96
C GLY A 63 -50.34 27.99 -2.80
N MET A 64 -51.58 28.20 -2.35
CA MET A 64 -52.57 29.10 -2.94
C MET A 64 -52.56 30.49 -2.30
N GLN A 65 -51.78 30.71 -1.24
CA GLN A 65 -51.71 31.99 -0.55
C GLN A 65 -50.73 32.91 -1.27
N GLN A 66 -51.28 33.88 -2.00
CA GLN A 66 -50.50 34.84 -2.78
C GLN A 66 -49.61 35.70 -1.86
N GLY A 67 -48.31 35.81 -2.18
CA GLY A 67 -47.32 36.54 -1.38
C GLY A 67 -46.65 35.74 -0.24
N ALA A 68 -47.10 34.50 0.01
CA ALA A 68 -46.45 33.56 0.92
C ALA A 68 -44.99 33.29 0.55
N GLU A 69 -44.72 33.22 -0.75
CA GLU A 69 -43.40 32.95 -1.34
C GLU A 69 -42.33 34.01 -1.02
N TYR A 70 -42.73 35.21 -0.57
CA TYR A 70 -41.81 36.30 -0.19
C TYR A 70 -41.73 36.53 1.32
N THR A 71 -42.65 35.95 2.10
CA THR A 71 -42.84 36.26 3.53
C THR A 71 -42.71 35.04 4.44
N ALA A 72 -42.75 33.83 3.88
CA ALA A 72 -42.57 32.59 4.62
C ALA A 72 -41.15 32.43 5.14
N ALA A 73 -40.99 31.71 6.26
CA ALA A 73 -39.68 31.27 6.73
C ALA A 73 -38.90 30.46 5.66
N ALA A 74 -39.62 29.79 4.75
CA ALA A 74 -39.08 29.05 3.61
C ALA A 74 -38.63 29.93 2.43
N ALA A 75 -38.96 31.23 2.42
CA ALA A 75 -38.55 32.20 1.40
C ALA A 75 -37.08 32.65 1.56
N GLN A 76 -36.21 31.75 2.04
CA GLN A 76 -34.78 32.02 2.13
C GLN A 76 -34.18 32.04 0.73
N PRO A 77 -33.14 32.86 0.50
CA PRO A 77 -32.40 32.82 -0.75
C PRO A 77 -31.89 31.40 -1.04
N PRO A 78 -31.84 31.00 -2.32
CA PRO A 78 -31.39 29.67 -2.70
C PRO A 78 -29.97 29.42 -2.20
N VAL A 79 -29.71 28.18 -1.80
CA VAL A 79 -28.36 27.74 -1.40
C VAL A 79 -27.39 27.91 -2.56
N GLY A 80 -26.13 28.19 -2.22
CA GLY A 80 -25.08 28.39 -3.20
C GLY A 80 -24.83 27.12 -4.03
N SER A 81 -24.19 27.29 -5.19
CA SER A 81 -23.73 26.14 -5.98
C SER A 81 -22.75 25.29 -5.15
N SER A 82 -23.03 24.01 -5.00
CA SER A 82 -22.17 23.06 -4.27
C SER A 82 -21.68 21.96 -5.19
N MET A 83 -20.38 21.65 -5.12
CA MET A 83 -19.76 20.53 -5.84
C MET A 83 -19.88 19.20 -5.08
N TRP A 84 -20.19 19.24 -3.79
CA TRP A 84 -20.21 18.06 -2.93
C TRP A 84 -21.24 16.98 -3.32
N PRO A 85 -22.43 17.30 -3.87
CA PRO A 85 -23.32 16.28 -4.41
C PRO A 85 -22.68 15.44 -5.52
N LEU A 86 -21.87 16.09 -6.37
CA LEU A 86 -21.14 15.41 -7.44
C LEU A 86 -20.04 14.51 -6.86
N VAL A 87 -19.29 14.99 -5.85
CA VAL A 87 -18.29 14.18 -5.14
C VAL A 87 -18.93 12.99 -4.44
N ALA A 88 -20.08 13.17 -3.79
CA ALA A 88 -20.84 12.10 -3.15
C ALA A 88 -21.30 11.06 -4.18
N ALA A 89 -21.80 11.49 -5.34
CA ALA A 89 -22.19 10.59 -6.43
C ALA A 89 -21.02 9.75 -6.94
N VAL A 90 -19.84 10.36 -7.12
CA VAL A 90 -18.61 9.63 -7.48
C VAL A 90 -18.22 8.63 -6.38
N GLY A 91 -18.31 9.03 -5.11
CA GLY A 91 -18.08 8.14 -3.98
C GLY A 91 -19.03 6.94 -3.95
N VAL A 92 -20.33 7.16 -4.19
CA VAL A 92 -21.34 6.08 -4.27
C VAL A 92 -21.06 5.16 -5.45
N ALA A 93 -20.72 5.69 -6.61
CA ALA A 93 -20.29 4.88 -7.76
C ALA A 93 -19.04 4.05 -7.41
N GLY A 94 -18.08 4.65 -6.70
CA GLY A 94 -16.89 3.97 -6.19
C GLY A 94 -17.22 2.85 -5.20
N LEU A 95 -18.25 2.99 -4.36
CA LEU A 95 -18.72 1.90 -3.48
C LEU A 95 -19.23 0.71 -4.29
N VAL A 96 -20.01 0.95 -5.33
CA VAL A 96 -20.52 -0.12 -6.20
C VAL A 96 -19.35 -0.84 -6.90
N VAL A 97 -18.40 -0.09 -7.45
CA VAL A 97 -17.20 -0.65 -8.09
C VAL A 97 -16.33 -1.40 -7.07
N GLY A 98 -16.14 -0.84 -5.88
CA GLY A 98 -15.35 -1.41 -4.80
C GLY A 98 -15.93 -2.71 -4.24
N ALA A 99 -17.26 -2.83 -4.20
CA ALA A 99 -17.94 -4.04 -3.77
C ALA A 99 -17.63 -5.25 -4.66
N VAL A 100 -17.31 -5.01 -5.94
CA VAL A 100 -17.00 -6.06 -6.93
C VAL A 100 -15.50 -6.24 -7.16
N SER A 101 -14.70 -5.18 -7.04
CA SER A 101 -13.29 -5.18 -7.42
C SER A 101 -12.34 -5.57 -6.28
N THR A 102 -12.09 -4.64 -5.35
CA THR A 102 -11.15 -4.85 -4.24
C THR A 102 -11.62 -4.13 -2.96
N PRO A 103 -11.37 -4.71 -1.77
CA PRO A 103 -11.76 -4.10 -0.50
C PRO A 103 -11.17 -2.70 -0.27
N VAL A 104 -10.00 -2.41 -0.87
CA VAL A 104 -9.34 -1.10 -0.73
C VAL A 104 -10.16 0.00 -1.41
N VAL A 105 -10.62 -0.23 -2.65
CA VAL A 105 -11.45 0.74 -3.39
C VAL A 105 -12.76 1.00 -2.63
N PHE A 106 -13.35 -0.05 -2.05
CA PHE A 106 -14.56 0.09 -1.23
C PHE A 106 -14.34 0.98 -0.01
N LYS A 107 -13.27 0.72 0.77
CA LYS A 107 -12.93 1.52 1.98
C LYS A 107 -12.67 2.99 1.66
N VAL A 108 -11.90 3.27 0.61
CA VAL A 108 -11.63 4.65 0.17
C VAL A 108 -12.93 5.35 -0.23
N SER A 109 -13.81 4.65 -0.95
CA SER A 109 -15.09 5.20 -1.39
C SER A 109 -16.01 5.54 -0.21
N ILE A 110 -16.01 4.75 0.87
CA ILE A 110 -16.71 5.10 2.12
C ILE A 110 -16.21 6.43 2.66
N VAL A 111 -14.89 6.61 2.75
CA VAL A 111 -14.29 7.84 3.26
C VAL A 111 -14.70 9.04 2.40
N VAL A 112 -14.70 8.88 1.07
CA VAL A 112 -15.14 9.94 0.14
C VAL A 112 -16.61 10.31 0.36
N VAL A 113 -17.51 9.31 0.50
CA VAL A 113 -18.93 9.57 0.76
C VAL A 113 -19.14 10.27 2.10
N LEU A 114 -18.46 9.82 3.16
CA LEU A 114 -18.55 10.44 4.49
C LEU A 114 -18.04 11.88 4.46
N ALA A 115 -16.88 12.13 3.86
CA ALA A 115 -16.31 13.46 3.72
C ALA A 115 -17.25 14.37 2.90
N ALA A 116 -17.70 13.92 1.73
CA ALA A 116 -18.61 14.70 0.89
C ALA A 116 -19.93 15.02 1.60
N THR A 117 -20.48 14.08 2.36
CA THR A 117 -21.73 14.29 3.11
C THR A 117 -21.53 15.28 4.26
N ALA A 118 -20.44 15.12 5.02
CA ALA A 118 -20.10 16.04 6.10
C ALA A 118 -19.88 17.46 5.58
N GLU A 119 -19.09 17.60 4.51
CA GLU A 119 -18.81 18.89 3.88
C GLU A 119 -20.05 19.52 3.26
N TRP A 120 -20.92 18.72 2.66
CA TRP A 120 -22.20 19.21 2.15
C TRP A 120 -23.12 19.69 3.26
N MET A 121 -23.20 18.95 4.38
CA MET A 121 -23.96 19.35 5.58
C MET A 121 -23.40 20.63 6.20
N VAL A 122 -22.09 20.73 6.38
CA VAL A 122 -21.46 21.93 6.96
C VAL A 122 -21.63 23.11 6.02
N GLN A 123 -21.53 22.93 4.70
CA GLN A 123 -21.84 23.98 3.74
C GLN A 123 -23.28 24.47 3.90
N GLY A 124 -24.26 23.55 3.88
CA GLY A 124 -25.68 23.90 4.01
C GLY A 124 -26.03 24.56 5.36
N TRP A 125 -25.40 24.12 6.45
CA TRP A 125 -25.52 24.77 7.76
C TRP A 125 -24.88 26.16 7.77
N SER A 126 -23.66 26.29 7.26
CA SER A 126 -22.90 27.55 7.29
C SER A 126 -23.58 28.65 6.46
N GLU A 127 -24.22 28.30 5.34
CA GLU A 127 -24.99 29.23 4.51
C GLU A 127 -26.25 29.76 5.21
N ARG A 128 -26.71 29.08 6.26
CA ARG A 128 -27.93 29.38 7.02
C ARG A 128 -27.69 29.67 8.51
N ALA A 129 -26.44 29.88 8.92
CA ALA A 129 -26.07 30.03 10.33
C ALA A 129 -26.62 31.33 10.96
N SER A 130 -26.81 32.38 10.15
CA SER A 130 -27.35 33.68 10.53
C SER A 130 -28.16 34.30 9.39
N ALA A 131 -28.93 35.34 9.69
CA ALA A 131 -29.60 36.18 8.69
C ALA A 131 -28.62 37.06 7.89
N ASP A 132 -27.37 37.20 8.35
CA ASP A 132 -26.32 37.97 7.67
C ASP A 132 -25.45 37.07 6.77
N ALA A 133 -25.52 37.32 5.46
CA ALA A 133 -24.75 36.59 4.44
C ALA A 133 -23.22 36.81 4.56
N GLN A 134 -22.75 37.98 5.01
CA GLN A 134 -21.31 38.23 5.19
C GLN A 134 -20.75 37.42 6.36
N TYR A 135 -21.52 37.30 7.44
CA TYR A 135 -21.18 36.45 8.58
C TYR A 135 -21.09 34.97 8.16
N ASN A 136 -22.11 34.46 7.46
CA ASN A 136 -22.20 33.07 7.00
C ASN A 136 -21.00 32.67 6.12
N ALA A 137 -20.58 33.54 5.20
CA ALA A 137 -19.41 33.31 4.35
C ALA A 137 -18.08 33.20 5.13
N GLY A 138 -18.00 33.80 6.32
CA GLY A 138 -16.83 33.77 7.20
C GLY A 138 -16.76 32.53 8.09
N VAL A 139 -17.91 32.00 8.52
CA VAL A 139 -18.00 30.84 9.44
C VAL A 139 -17.36 29.59 8.82
N ARG A 140 -17.71 29.28 7.56
CA ARG A 140 -17.15 28.13 6.83
C ARG A 140 -15.63 28.16 6.78
N LYS A 141 -15.06 29.31 6.41
CA LYS A 141 -13.61 29.50 6.25
C LYS A 141 -12.84 29.33 7.56
N ARG A 142 -13.46 29.62 8.71
CA ARG A 142 -12.80 29.50 10.02
C ARG A 142 -12.84 28.09 10.58
N MET A 143 -13.91 27.34 10.30
CA MET A 143 -14.08 25.98 10.84
C MET A 143 -13.42 24.92 9.96
N LEU A 144 -13.57 25.01 8.63
CA LEU A 144 -13.18 23.91 7.73
C LEU A 144 -11.77 24.07 7.16
N HIS A 145 -11.36 25.26 6.73
CA HIS A 145 -10.04 25.46 6.10
C HIS A 145 -8.84 24.94 6.92
N PRO A 146 -8.79 25.05 8.26
CA PRO A 146 -7.67 24.53 9.05
C PRO A 146 -7.49 23.01 8.94
N LEU A 147 -8.56 22.27 8.66
CA LEU A 147 -8.57 20.81 8.55
C LEU A 147 -8.57 20.36 7.07
N GLU A 148 -9.39 21.00 6.23
CA GLU A 148 -9.52 20.68 4.81
C GLU A 148 -8.18 20.80 4.06
N PHE A 149 -7.45 21.91 4.23
CA PHE A 149 -6.25 22.15 3.43
C PHE A 149 -5.10 21.17 3.72
N PRO A 150 -4.76 20.85 4.98
CA PRO A 150 -3.74 19.83 5.25
C PRO A 150 -4.14 18.45 4.76
N ILE A 151 -5.40 18.05 4.96
CA ILE A 151 -5.88 16.72 4.54
C ILE A 151 -5.89 16.61 3.01
N LEU A 152 -6.49 17.57 2.31
CA LEU A 152 -6.50 17.58 0.85
C LEU A 152 -5.09 17.70 0.26
N GLY A 153 -4.21 18.48 0.90
CA GLY A 153 -2.80 18.56 0.54
C GLY A 153 -2.09 17.21 0.66
N ALA A 154 -2.28 16.51 1.77
CA ALA A 154 -1.70 15.19 2.00
C ALA A 154 -2.24 14.13 1.03
N LEU A 155 -3.56 14.11 0.80
CA LEU A 155 -4.19 13.20 -0.17
C LEU A 155 -3.73 13.49 -1.60
N GLY A 156 -3.65 14.77 -1.98
CA GLY A 156 -3.15 15.19 -3.28
C GLY A 156 -1.70 14.78 -3.50
N LEU A 157 -0.84 15.01 -2.51
CA LEU A 157 0.56 14.57 -2.55
C LEU A 157 0.67 13.04 -2.62
N GLY A 158 -0.12 12.32 -1.82
CA GLY A 158 -0.15 10.86 -1.84
C GLY A 158 -0.56 10.31 -3.20
N ALA A 159 -1.56 10.91 -3.85
CA ALA A 159 -1.99 10.53 -5.19
C ALA A 159 -0.89 10.77 -6.24
N VAL A 160 -0.17 11.89 -6.15
CA VAL A 160 0.98 12.21 -7.00
C VAL A 160 2.10 11.18 -6.83
N VAL A 161 2.48 10.86 -5.58
CA VAL A 161 3.51 9.87 -5.28
C VAL A 161 3.12 8.48 -5.77
N TYR A 162 1.86 8.08 -5.56
CA TYR A 162 1.35 6.80 -6.03
C TYR A 162 1.35 6.69 -7.56
N ALA A 163 0.89 7.73 -8.26
CA ALA A 163 0.91 7.78 -9.72
C ALA A 163 2.35 7.66 -10.26
N PHE A 164 3.28 8.40 -9.66
CA PHE A 164 4.69 8.33 -10.02
C PHE A 164 5.28 6.93 -9.80
N SER A 165 4.97 6.30 -8.67
CA SER A 165 5.37 4.91 -8.37
C SER A 165 4.87 3.94 -9.45
N ARG A 166 3.61 4.08 -9.87
CA ARG A 166 3.04 3.23 -10.94
C ARG A 166 3.72 3.44 -12.27
N ILE A 167 4.00 4.69 -12.65
CA ILE A 167 4.72 5.01 -13.89
C ILE A 167 6.11 4.37 -13.88
N MET A 168 6.87 4.55 -12.80
CA MET A 168 8.21 3.97 -12.64
C MET A 168 8.25 2.45 -12.72
N LEU A 169 7.21 1.78 -12.20
CA LEU A 169 7.11 0.33 -12.25
C LEU A 169 6.71 -0.21 -13.62
N SER A 170 6.07 0.60 -14.47
CA SER A 170 5.66 0.19 -15.82
C SER A 170 6.72 0.41 -16.89
N VAL A 171 7.69 1.31 -16.68
CA VAL A 171 8.66 1.71 -17.71
C VAL A 171 9.94 0.87 -17.65
N ASP A 172 10.45 0.45 -18.81
CA ASP A 172 11.64 -0.41 -18.94
C ASP A 172 12.93 0.26 -18.47
N LYS A 173 13.91 -0.55 -18.03
CA LYS A 173 15.20 -0.10 -17.48
C LYS A 173 15.98 0.79 -18.47
N GLU A 174 15.93 0.46 -19.75
CA GLU A 174 16.66 1.21 -20.80
C GLU A 174 15.96 2.54 -21.15
N SER A 175 14.62 2.55 -21.19
CA SER A 175 13.86 3.75 -21.53
C SER A 175 13.67 4.72 -20.36
N THR A 176 13.71 4.23 -19.12
CA THR A 176 13.43 5.02 -17.92
C THR A 176 14.29 6.30 -17.86
N PRO A 177 15.64 6.24 -17.93
CA PRO A 177 16.47 7.44 -17.81
C PRO A 177 16.16 8.50 -18.88
N TRP A 178 15.95 8.06 -20.12
CA TRP A 178 15.65 8.96 -21.24
C TRP A 178 14.30 9.64 -21.09
N VAL A 179 13.25 8.90 -20.70
CA VAL A 179 11.92 9.45 -20.47
C VAL A 179 11.95 10.51 -19.36
N PHE A 180 12.62 10.24 -18.24
CA PHE A 180 12.73 11.20 -17.15
C PHE A 180 13.58 12.42 -17.51
N MET A 181 14.64 12.24 -18.29
CA MET A 181 15.46 13.35 -18.77
C MET A 181 14.66 14.30 -19.68
N VAL A 182 13.91 13.76 -20.64
CA VAL A 182 13.09 14.55 -21.57
C VAL A 182 11.95 15.26 -20.83
N ILE A 183 11.19 14.55 -19.99
CA ILE A 183 10.09 15.15 -19.22
C ILE A 183 10.63 16.21 -18.25
N GLY A 184 11.74 15.92 -17.56
CA GLY A 184 12.39 16.86 -16.66
C GLY A 184 12.85 18.13 -17.38
N ALA A 185 13.44 17.99 -18.56
CA ALA A 185 13.83 19.12 -19.40
C ALA A 185 12.61 19.95 -19.84
N LEU A 186 11.51 19.31 -20.26
CA LEU A 186 10.27 20.00 -20.63
C LEU A 186 9.66 20.77 -19.44
N ILE A 187 9.63 20.16 -18.26
CA ILE A 187 9.14 20.81 -17.04
C ILE A 187 10.04 22.00 -16.68
N ALA A 188 11.36 21.85 -16.75
CA ALA A 188 12.31 22.92 -16.45
C ALA A 188 12.16 24.10 -17.42
N VAL A 189 12.04 23.83 -18.73
CA VAL A 189 11.80 24.85 -19.76
C VAL A 189 10.45 25.54 -19.52
N GLY A 190 9.39 24.76 -19.27
CA GLY A 190 8.07 25.30 -18.98
C GLY A 190 8.06 26.19 -17.72
N ALA A 191 8.73 25.74 -16.65
CA ALA A 191 8.88 26.50 -15.42
C ALA A 191 9.70 27.78 -15.62
N PHE A 192 10.77 27.74 -16.41
CA PHE A 192 11.59 28.90 -16.74
C PHE A 192 10.78 29.97 -17.51
N VAL A 193 10.04 29.54 -18.55
CA VAL A 193 9.15 30.43 -19.33
C VAL A 193 8.05 31.01 -18.43
N PHE A 194 7.50 30.20 -17.53
CA PHE A 194 6.48 30.63 -16.58
C PHE A 194 7.02 31.63 -15.56
N ALA A 195 8.22 31.39 -15.01
CA ALA A 195 8.89 32.28 -14.05
C ALA A 195 9.22 33.65 -14.66
N GLY A 196 9.48 33.71 -15.96
CA GLY A 196 9.66 34.97 -16.69
C GLY A 196 8.38 35.83 -16.81
N ARG A 197 7.19 35.28 -16.53
CA ARG A 197 5.92 36.02 -16.59
C ARG A 197 5.59 36.65 -15.24
N ARG A 198 5.79 37.98 -15.15
CA ARG A 198 5.57 38.78 -13.93
C ARG A 198 4.13 38.82 -13.39
N ASN A 199 3.12 38.57 -14.24
CA ASN A 199 1.70 38.65 -13.90
C ASN A 199 0.90 37.47 -14.48
N ALA A 200 1.23 36.24 -14.08
CA ALA A 200 0.39 35.10 -14.43
C ALA A 200 -0.98 35.23 -13.74
N SER A 201 -2.06 35.16 -14.53
CA SER A 201 -3.41 35.20 -13.95
C SER A 201 -3.65 33.96 -13.09
N ARG A 202 -4.45 34.09 -12.02
CA ARG A 202 -4.84 32.96 -11.16
C ARG A 202 -5.46 31.82 -11.97
N SER A 203 -6.22 32.15 -13.01
CA SER A 203 -6.82 31.17 -13.93
C SER A 203 -5.76 30.39 -14.70
N THR A 204 -4.69 31.05 -15.16
CA THR A 204 -3.57 30.38 -15.85
C THR A 204 -2.85 29.39 -14.94
N ILE A 205 -2.56 29.79 -13.69
CA ILE A 205 -1.91 28.90 -12.71
C ILE A 205 -2.77 27.68 -12.45
N VAL A 206 -4.05 27.90 -12.16
CA VAL A 206 -5.00 26.82 -11.91
C VAL A 206 -5.08 25.89 -13.13
N GLY A 207 -5.15 26.45 -14.34
CA GLY A 207 -5.20 25.67 -15.58
C GLY A 207 -3.96 24.79 -15.82
N ILE A 208 -2.77 25.31 -15.56
CA ILE A 208 -1.52 24.53 -15.71
C ILE A 208 -1.48 23.41 -14.67
N CYS A 209 -1.80 23.72 -13.40
CA CYS A 209 -1.81 22.74 -12.33
C CYS A 209 -2.84 21.63 -12.57
N THR A 210 -4.05 21.97 -13.06
CA THR A 210 -5.08 20.97 -13.34
C THR A 210 -4.69 20.07 -14.50
N VAL A 211 -4.16 20.63 -15.60
CA VAL A 211 -3.66 19.82 -16.74
C VAL A 211 -2.53 18.91 -16.29
N GLY A 212 -1.55 19.41 -15.53
CA GLY A 212 -0.46 18.60 -15.01
C GLY A 212 -0.94 17.47 -14.09
N ALA A 213 -1.88 17.76 -13.19
CA ALA A 213 -2.47 16.76 -12.31
C ALA A 213 -3.23 15.68 -13.09
N VAL A 214 -4.05 16.06 -14.07
CA VAL A 214 -4.79 15.12 -14.91
C VAL A 214 -3.84 14.25 -15.75
N ALA A 215 -2.80 14.85 -16.35
CA ALA A 215 -1.81 14.12 -17.13
C ALA A 215 -1.07 13.09 -16.26
N LEU A 216 -0.60 13.49 -15.09
CA LEU A 216 0.12 12.60 -14.17
C LEU A 216 -0.78 11.47 -13.64
N LEU A 217 -1.98 11.81 -13.16
CA LEU A 217 -2.90 10.82 -12.62
C LEU A 217 -3.40 9.86 -13.71
N GLY A 218 -3.69 10.38 -14.91
CA GLY A 218 -4.08 9.57 -16.07
C GLY A 218 -2.98 8.61 -16.49
N ALA A 219 -1.73 9.08 -16.59
CA ALA A 219 -0.59 8.22 -16.87
C ALA A 219 -0.39 7.16 -15.78
N GLY A 220 -0.51 7.54 -14.49
CA GLY A 220 -0.40 6.61 -13.37
C GLY A 220 -1.46 5.50 -13.40
N VAL A 221 -2.72 5.83 -13.75
CA VAL A 221 -3.79 4.84 -13.92
C VAL A 221 -3.52 3.92 -15.11
N ALA A 222 -3.09 4.48 -16.25
CA ALA A 222 -2.75 3.69 -17.43
C ALA A 222 -1.59 2.70 -17.13
N SER A 223 -0.54 3.18 -16.45
CA SER A 223 0.57 2.34 -15.98
C SER A 223 0.13 1.28 -14.99
N ALA A 224 -0.80 1.60 -14.08
CA ALA A 224 -1.34 0.62 -13.14
C ALA A 224 -2.10 -0.52 -13.83
N VAL A 225 -2.76 -0.24 -14.95
CA VAL A 225 -3.49 -1.23 -15.76
C VAL A 225 -2.53 -2.10 -16.59
N GLN A 226 -1.44 -1.53 -17.11
CA GLN A 226 -0.43 -2.27 -17.87
C GLN A 226 0.38 -3.26 -17.02
N GLY A 227 0.39 -3.08 -15.70
CA GLY A 227 1.12 -3.94 -14.79
C GLY A 227 2.57 -3.49 -14.57
N GLN A 228 3.31 -4.27 -13.79
CA GLN A 228 4.71 -4.01 -13.51
C GLN A 228 5.56 -4.69 -14.57
N ARG A 229 6.68 -4.06 -14.97
CA ARG A 229 7.68 -4.75 -15.79
C ARG A 229 8.25 -5.94 -15.05
N THR A 230 8.78 -6.93 -15.78
CA THR A 230 9.53 -8.02 -15.18
C THR A 230 10.77 -7.46 -14.48
N ILE A 231 10.85 -7.69 -13.18
CA ILE A 231 12.03 -7.38 -12.38
C ILE A 231 12.72 -8.73 -12.21
N GLU A 232 13.82 -8.93 -12.95
CA GLU A 232 14.63 -10.13 -12.81
C GLU A 232 15.05 -10.28 -11.34
N GLU A 233 14.72 -11.44 -10.75
CA GLU A 233 15.15 -11.76 -9.41
C GLU A 233 16.64 -12.04 -9.45
N HIS A 234 17.44 -11.09 -8.97
CA HIS A 234 18.86 -11.31 -8.86
C HIS A 234 19.10 -12.34 -7.76
N PRO A 235 19.74 -13.48 -8.07
CA PRO A 235 20.01 -14.50 -7.09
C PRO A 235 20.88 -13.92 -5.98
N THR A 236 20.53 -14.21 -4.74
CA THR A 236 21.26 -13.73 -3.57
C THR A 236 22.11 -14.85 -2.97
N THR A 237 23.14 -14.48 -2.23
CA THR A 237 24.01 -15.42 -1.46
C THR A 237 23.27 -16.18 -0.35
N SER A 238 21.99 -15.90 -0.16
CA SER A 238 21.08 -16.54 0.81
C SER A 238 20.05 -17.49 0.16
N GLY A 239 20.25 -17.91 -1.10
CA GLY A 239 19.35 -18.80 -1.84
C GLY A 239 19.89 -20.23 -2.01
N SER A 240 19.05 -21.23 -1.76
CA SER A 240 19.47 -22.65 -1.74
C SER A 240 19.90 -23.22 -3.10
N ALA A 241 19.29 -22.82 -4.22
CA ALA A 241 19.61 -23.40 -5.53
C ALA A 241 21.01 -23.01 -6.03
N LEU A 242 21.34 -21.71 -5.96
CA LEU A 242 22.60 -21.16 -6.46
C LEU A 242 23.83 -21.58 -5.65
N CYS A 243 23.65 -21.79 -4.36
CA CYS A 243 24.73 -22.22 -3.48
C CYS A 243 25.07 -23.71 -3.65
N LEU A 244 24.22 -24.49 -4.31
CA LEU A 244 24.43 -25.93 -4.50
C LEU A 244 24.94 -26.28 -5.91
N GLU A 245 24.80 -25.37 -6.88
CA GLU A 245 25.32 -25.56 -8.24
C GLU A 245 26.82 -25.22 -8.30
N GLY A 246 27.61 -26.17 -8.81
CA GLY A 246 29.03 -25.96 -9.11
C GLY A 246 29.17 -25.20 -10.43
N GLY A 247 29.65 -23.96 -10.37
CA GLY A 247 29.90 -23.18 -11.57
C GLY A 247 29.94 -21.66 -11.37
N THR A 248 30.47 -20.99 -12.38
CA THR A 248 30.53 -19.52 -12.50
C THR A 248 29.31 -18.94 -13.25
N GLU A 249 28.38 -19.77 -13.72
CA GLU A 249 27.31 -19.34 -14.64
C GLU A 249 26.34 -18.32 -14.05
N VAL A 250 26.33 -18.17 -12.72
CA VAL A 250 25.52 -17.18 -12.04
C VAL A 250 26.38 -16.48 -10.99
N GLU A 251 27.10 -15.46 -11.45
CA GLU A 251 27.87 -14.53 -10.62
C GLU A 251 26.90 -13.48 -10.04
N ILE A 252 26.88 -13.36 -8.71
CA ILE A 252 25.94 -12.51 -7.97
C ILE A 252 26.40 -11.04 -8.00
N ASP A 253 27.71 -10.82 -8.10
CA ASP A 253 28.36 -9.52 -8.11
C ASP A 253 29.74 -9.62 -8.78
N ASP A 254 29.80 -9.21 -10.05
CA ASP A 254 31.02 -9.20 -10.87
C ASP A 254 32.12 -8.26 -10.31
N HIS A 255 31.76 -7.39 -9.35
CA HIS A 255 32.66 -6.41 -8.74
C HIS A 255 32.80 -6.60 -7.23
N ALA A 256 32.47 -7.80 -6.72
CA ALA A 256 32.66 -8.11 -5.30
C ALA A 256 34.14 -7.91 -4.92
N SER A 257 34.38 -7.18 -3.82
CA SER A 257 35.74 -6.99 -3.29
C SER A 257 36.28 -8.31 -2.75
N GLN A 258 37.13 -8.98 -3.53
CA GLN A 258 37.73 -10.28 -3.17
C GLN A 258 39.04 -10.16 -2.37
N ASP A 259 39.24 -9.00 -1.74
CA ASP A 259 40.35 -8.72 -0.83
C ASP A 259 39.75 -8.47 0.57
N VAL A 260 39.92 -9.44 1.47
CA VAL A 260 39.27 -9.45 2.79
C VAL A 260 40.24 -9.06 3.90
N SER A 261 39.95 -7.95 4.60
CA SER A 261 40.70 -7.53 5.80
C SER A 261 39.95 -7.80 7.12
N ALA A 262 39.09 -8.83 7.17
CA ALA A 262 38.32 -9.18 8.36
C ALA A 262 39.19 -9.90 9.42
N LYS A 263 39.65 -9.21 10.45
CA LYS A 263 40.49 -9.80 11.52
C LYS A 263 39.72 -10.23 12.78
N SER A 264 38.47 -9.79 12.93
CA SER A 264 37.61 -10.07 14.09
C SER A 264 36.51 -11.06 13.74
N SER A 265 36.10 -11.88 14.71
CA SER A 265 35.04 -12.89 14.57
C SER A 265 35.29 -13.95 13.49
N VAL A 266 36.55 -14.15 13.06
CA VAL A 266 36.91 -15.26 12.16
C VAL A 266 37.16 -16.50 13.01
N ILE A 267 36.33 -17.53 12.86
CA ILE A 267 36.46 -18.79 13.60
C ILE A 267 37.37 -19.80 12.90
N ALA A 268 37.43 -19.74 11.57
CA ALA A 268 38.29 -20.59 10.75
C ALA A 268 38.66 -19.89 9.44
N ASN A 269 39.89 -20.09 9.00
CA ASN A 269 40.34 -19.82 7.63
C ASN A 269 40.32 -21.13 6.86
N ILE A 270 39.64 -21.14 5.72
CA ILE A 270 39.43 -22.33 4.90
C ILE A 270 40.19 -22.13 3.61
N PHE A 271 41.07 -23.06 3.30
CA PHE A 271 41.88 -23.02 2.09
C PHE A 271 41.44 -24.14 1.17
N LEU A 272 41.09 -23.78 -0.06
CA LEU A 272 41.02 -24.73 -1.17
C LEU A 272 42.38 -24.73 -1.85
N GLN A 273 43.14 -25.81 -1.69
CA GLN A 273 44.48 -25.94 -2.27
C GLN A 273 44.43 -26.28 -3.77
N SER A 274 45.56 -26.12 -4.47
CA SER A 274 45.69 -26.41 -5.90
C SER A 274 45.48 -27.88 -6.30
N ASN A 275 45.45 -28.80 -5.33
CA ASN A 275 45.14 -30.23 -5.50
C ASN A 275 43.67 -30.56 -5.15
N ASP A 276 42.81 -29.55 -5.08
CA ASP A 276 41.39 -29.63 -4.72
C ASP A 276 41.14 -30.22 -3.32
N VAL A 277 42.11 -30.11 -2.41
CA VAL A 277 41.93 -30.49 -0.99
C VAL A 277 41.49 -29.26 -0.19
N VAL A 278 40.45 -29.45 0.63
CA VAL A 278 39.92 -28.40 1.51
C VAL A 278 40.46 -28.59 2.91
N ILE A 279 41.12 -27.57 3.44
CA ILE A 279 41.65 -27.58 4.83
C ILE A 279 41.08 -26.41 5.63
N ALA A 280 40.74 -26.65 6.89
CA ALA A 280 40.38 -25.59 7.84
C ALA A 280 41.55 -25.33 8.80
N ARG A 281 41.90 -24.06 9.01
CA ARG A 281 42.88 -23.60 10.00
C ARG A 281 42.22 -22.66 10.98
N ILE A 282 42.26 -23.02 12.26
CA ILE A 282 41.64 -22.25 13.34
C ILE A 282 42.64 -21.17 13.81
N PRO A 283 42.26 -19.88 13.80
CA PRO A 283 43.12 -18.82 14.30
C PRO A 283 43.56 -19.07 15.76
N GLY A 284 44.86 -18.95 16.02
CA GLY A 284 45.45 -19.18 17.35
C GLY A 284 46.17 -20.52 17.49
N PHE A 285 45.97 -21.46 16.55
CA PHE A 285 46.82 -22.63 16.39
C PHE A 285 47.96 -22.27 15.43
N THR A 286 49.21 -22.49 15.85
CA THR A 286 50.40 -22.04 15.12
C THR A 286 51.12 -23.17 14.38
N ASP A 287 50.70 -24.42 14.55
CA ASP A 287 51.31 -25.53 13.83
C ASP A 287 50.79 -25.57 12.39
N PRO A 288 51.64 -25.48 11.36
CA PRO A 288 51.22 -25.57 9.96
C PRO A 288 50.60 -26.92 9.59
N GLU A 289 50.80 -27.96 10.40
CA GLU A 289 50.23 -29.30 10.22
C GLU A 289 48.83 -29.47 10.85
N ASP A 290 48.34 -28.49 11.62
CA ASP A 290 47.01 -28.49 12.23
C ASP A 290 45.90 -28.24 11.19
N ASN A 291 45.69 -29.22 10.31
CA ASN A 291 44.61 -29.23 9.34
C ASN A 291 43.37 -29.89 9.96
N PHE A 292 42.29 -29.12 10.12
CA PHE A 292 41.05 -29.61 10.71
C PHE A 292 40.02 -29.92 9.62
N SER A 293 39.37 -31.08 9.75
CA SER A 293 38.17 -31.45 8.98
C SER A 293 36.87 -31.11 9.72
N THR A 294 36.97 -30.60 10.94
CA THR A 294 35.84 -30.23 11.79
C THR A 294 36.10 -28.87 12.44
N ILE A 295 35.11 -27.98 12.43
CA ILE A 295 35.14 -26.69 13.15
C ILE A 295 34.04 -26.64 14.21
N THR A 296 34.35 -26.08 15.38
CA THR A 296 33.37 -25.90 16.46
C THR A 296 32.85 -24.48 16.44
N VAL A 297 31.54 -24.29 16.33
CA VAL A 297 30.88 -22.98 16.27
C VAL A 297 30.00 -22.77 17.51
N PRO A 298 30.15 -21.65 18.25
CA PRO A 298 29.28 -21.35 19.38
C PRO A 298 27.83 -21.09 18.94
N ARG A 299 26.89 -21.64 19.71
CA ARG A 299 25.46 -21.47 19.46
C ARG A 299 25.05 -20.00 19.54
N SER A 300 24.20 -19.57 18.60
CA SER A 300 23.59 -18.23 18.57
C SER A 300 24.57 -17.06 18.54
N ALA A 301 25.83 -17.32 18.19
CA ALA A 301 26.82 -16.28 17.94
C ALA A 301 26.97 -16.03 16.44
N ASP A 302 27.17 -14.77 16.07
CA ASP A 302 27.50 -14.38 14.71
C ASP A 302 29.00 -14.62 14.47
N VAL A 303 29.30 -15.65 13.70
CA VAL A 303 30.66 -16.08 13.39
C VAL A 303 30.96 -15.89 11.90
N GLY A 304 32.23 -15.69 11.59
CA GLY A 304 32.72 -15.57 10.24
C GLY A 304 33.70 -16.68 9.90
N ILE A 305 33.67 -17.13 8.66
CA ILE A 305 34.73 -17.91 8.04
C ILE A 305 35.37 -17.09 6.93
N ARG A 306 36.68 -17.26 6.75
CA ARG A 306 37.40 -16.70 5.62
C ARG A 306 37.74 -17.81 4.66
N PHE A 307 37.37 -17.68 3.40
CA PHE A 307 37.68 -18.62 2.35
C PHE A 307 38.79 -18.08 1.48
N HIS A 308 39.83 -18.89 1.27
CA HIS A 308 40.96 -18.63 0.39
C HIS A 308 40.89 -19.63 -0.77
N ASN A 309 40.85 -19.11 -2.00
CA ASN A 309 40.86 -19.97 -3.18
C ASN A 309 42.26 -20.02 -3.79
N ASP A 310 43.03 -21.06 -3.49
CA ASP A 310 44.33 -21.33 -4.12
C ASP A 310 44.22 -22.33 -5.29
N SER A 311 42.99 -22.70 -5.70
CA SER A 311 42.75 -23.52 -6.89
C SER A 311 42.92 -22.70 -8.18
N SER A 312 43.07 -23.42 -9.29
CA SER A 312 43.24 -22.84 -10.62
C SER A 312 41.93 -22.32 -11.24
N SER A 313 40.78 -22.68 -10.68
CA SER A 313 39.45 -22.26 -11.13
C SER A 313 38.76 -21.36 -10.10
N PRO A 314 37.85 -20.46 -10.55
CA PRO A 314 37.01 -19.70 -9.64
C PRO A 314 36.05 -20.64 -8.89
N GLN A 315 35.97 -20.49 -7.57
CA GLN A 315 35.21 -21.38 -6.70
C GLN A 315 34.44 -20.59 -5.64
N ARG A 316 33.34 -21.18 -5.16
CA ARG A 316 32.55 -20.63 -4.04
C ARG A 316 32.53 -21.62 -2.89
N ILE A 317 32.43 -21.12 -1.67
CA ILE A 317 32.15 -21.98 -0.51
C ILE A 317 30.69 -21.84 -0.11
N THR A 318 30.09 -22.97 0.23
CA THR A 318 28.70 -23.07 0.64
C THR A 318 28.62 -23.62 2.05
N ALA A 319 27.97 -22.86 2.92
CA ALA A 319 27.61 -23.28 4.26
C ALA A 319 26.18 -23.84 4.27
N ARG A 320 26.07 -25.13 4.57
CA ARG A 320 24.82 -25.82 4.88
C ARG A 320 24.62 -25.76 6.38
N LEU A 321 23.69 -24.92 6.82
CA LEU A 321 23.47 -24.60 8.25
C LEU A 321 22.38 -25.44 8.89
N GLY A 322 21.95 -26.50 8.21
CA GLY A 322 20.99 -27.46 8.73
C GLY A 322 19.53 -27.02 8.58
N THR A 323 18.65 -27.88 9.06
CA THR A 323 17.19 -27.75 8.98
C THR A 323 16.61 -27.88 10.38
N PHE A 324 15.92 -26.83 10.85
CA PHE A 324 15.41 -26.77 12.22
C PHE A 324 13.87 -26.77 12.22
N GLY A 325 13.25 -27.93 12.51
CA GLY A 325 11.79 -28.10 12.48
C GLY A 325 11.26 -28.20 11.04
N ASP A 326 10.10 -27.59 10.76
CA ASP A 326 9.46 -27.59 9.44
C ASP A 326 10.01 -26.52 8.48
N ALA A 327 11.04 -25.78 8.89
CA ALA A 327 11.69 -24.78 8.05
C ALA A 327 12.49 -25.45 6.91
N ALA A 328 12.70 -24.73 5.80
CA ALA A 328 13.62 -25.19 4.75
C ALA A 328 15.07 -25.20 5.25
N GLU A 329 15.93 -26.01 4.61
CA GLU A 329 17.37 -26.03 4.89
C GLU A 329 17.96 -24.63 4.65
N VAL A 330 18.69 -24.12 5.65
CA VAL A 330 19.36 -22.83 5.53
C VAL A 330 20.70 -23.06 4.83
N VAL A 331 20.82 -22.56 3.60
CA VAL A 331 22.03 -22.63 2.81
C VAL A 331 22.50 -21.21 2.49
N MET A 332 23.77 -20.93 2.75
CA MET A 332 24.41 -19.65 2.46
C MET A 332 25.70 -19.91 1.70
N CYS A 333 26.09 -19.03 0.79
CA CYS A 333 27.36 -19.16 0.07
C CYS A 333 28.06 -17.83 -0.09
N THR A 334 29.35 -17.86 -0.39
CA THR A 334 30.06 -16.68 -0.89
C THR A 334 29.68 -16.40 -2.33
N THR A 335 30.04 -15.21 -2.82
CA THR A 335 30.20 -15.00 -4.26
C THR A 335 31.32 -15.91 -4.80
N VAL A 336 31.41 -16.02 -6.12
CA VAL A 336 32.53 -16.72 -6.78
C VAL A 336 33.82 -16.00 -6.44
N VAL A 337 34.83 -16.75 -5.99
CA VAL A 337 36.15 -16.25 -5.61
C VAL A 337 37.16 -16.68 -6.66
N ASN A 338 37.87 -15.72 -7.25
CA ASN A 338 38.89 -16.00 -8.25
C ASN A 338 40.14 -16.67 -7.63
N PRO A 339 40.96 -17.35 -8.44
CA PRO A 339 42.25 -17.88 -8.00
C PRO A 339 43.13 -16.83 -7.30
N GLY A 340 43.68 -17.18 -6.14
CA GLY A 340 44.51 -16.32 -5.29
C GLY A 340 43.76 -15.21 -4.56
N LYS A 341 42.42 -15.27 -4.50
CA LYS A 341 41.56 -14.28 -3.82
C LYS A 341 40.84 -14.86 -2.62
N GLU A 342 40.23 -13.97 -1.84
CA GLU A 342 39.59 -14.31 -0.57
C GLU A 342 38.13 -13.82 -0.51
N ALA A 343 37.29 -14.54 0.22
CA ALA A 343 35.94 -14.09 0.58
C ALA A 343 35.64 -14.34 2.06
N PHE A 344 34.69 -13.56 2.58
CA PHE A 344 34.22 -13.68 3.95
C PHE A 344 32.76 -14.12 3.96
N LEU A 345 32.46 -15.18 4.71
CA LEU A 345 31.08 -15.63 4.93
C LEU A 345 30.76 -15.54 6.41
N SER A 346 29.75 -14.75 6.75
CA SER A 346 29.22 -14.66 8.11
C SER A 346 27.91 -15.42 8.23
N PHE A 347 27.77 -16.21 9.29
CA PHE A 347 26.55 -16.94 9.57
C PHE A 347 26.30 -17.10 11.06
N LYS A 348 25.06 -17.48 11.39
CA LYS A 348 24.59 -17.68 12.75
C LYS A 348 23.77 -18.95 12.83
N ILE A 349 24.14 -19.85 13.72
CA ILE A 349 23.44 -21.13 13.92
C ILE A 349 22.64 -21.05 15.22
N PRO A 350 21.29 -21.11 15.18
CA PRO A 350 20.46 -20.85 16.35
C PRO A 350 20.38 -22.02 17.34
N LYS A 351 20.62 -23.26 16.88
CA LYS A 351 20.47 -24.47 17.69
C LYS A 351 21.64 -25.43 17.50
N THR A 352 21.71 -26.48 18.31
CA THR A 352 22.74 -27.52 18.23
C THR A 352 22.59 -28.39 16.99
N ASN A 353 23.65 -29.12 16.66
CA ASN A 353 23.60 -30.18 15.65
C ASN A 353 22.51 -31.21 15.95
N ALA A 354 22.30 -31.55 17.23
CA ALA A 354 21.28 -32.51 17.65
C ALA A 354 19.83 -32.06 17.37
N ALA A 355 19.62 -30.75 17.17
CA ALA A 355 18.32 -30.18 16.84
C ALA A 355 18.09 -30.04 15.33
N SER A 356 19.08 -30.34 14.49
CA SER A 356 18.99 -30.30 13.03
C SER A 356 18.67 -31.68 12.47
N SER A 357 17.82 -31.75 11.44
CA SER A 357 17.56 -32.99 10.70
C SER A 357 18.55 -33.27 9.57
N THR A 358 19.31 -32.26 9.15
CA THR A 358 20.36 -32.33 8.11
C THR A 358 21.74 -32.01 8.71
N PRO A 359 22.83 -32.54 8.14
CA PRO A 359 24.18 -32.25 8.62
C PRO A 359 24.52 -30.76 8.44
N LEU A 360 25.31 -30.22 9.37
CA LEU A 360 25.87 -28.88 9.26
C LEU A 360 27.30 -29.00 8.74
N GLU A 361 27.57 -28.42 7.57
CA GLU A 361 28.83 -28.61 6.87
C GLU A 361 29.15 -27.44 5.93
N LEU A 362 30.43 -27.28 5.64
CA LEU A 362 30.93 -26.41 4.58
C LEU A 362 31.36 -27.27 3.41
N VAL A 363 30.85 -26.96 2.23
CA VAL A 363 31.06 -27.70 0.99
C VAL A 363 31.49 -26.73 -0.09
N ILE A 364 32.35 -27.18 -0.99
CA ILE A 364 32.70 -26.44 -2.21
C ILE A 364 32.02 -27.16 -3.37
N PRO A 365 30.98 -26.56 -3.98
CA PRO A 365 30.28 -27.17 -5.10
C PRO A 365 31.24 -27.49 -6.25
N GLY A 366 31.25 -28.74 -6.72
CA GLY A 366 32.14 -29.19 -7.80
C GLY A 366 33.45 -29.86 -7.35
N VAL A 367 33.75 -29.88 -6.04
CA VAL A 367 34.86 -30.66 -5.47
C VAL A 367 34.28 -31.85 -4.70
N GLU A 368 34.37 -33.05 -5.27
CA GLU A 368 33.74 -34.25 -4.69
C GLU A 368 34.47 -34.74 -3.43
N GLY A 369 33.70 -35.03 -2.37
CA GLY A 369 34.18 -35.72 -1.17
C GLY A 369 34.95 -34.87 -0.16
N GLN A 370 35.11 -33.56 -0.41
CA GLN A 370 35.80 -32.63 0.49
C GLN A 370 34.78 -31.75 1.22
N GLN A 371 34.62 -31.98 2.52
CA GLN A 371 33.68 -31.23 3.38
C GLN A 371 34.29 -30.96 4.75
N ILE A 372 33.98 -29.79 5.32
CA ILE A 372 34.33 -29.46 6.70
C ILE A 372 33.07 -29.55 7.55
N ALA A 373 33.07 -30.46 8.52
CA ALA A 373 31.95 -30.61 9.45
C ALA A 373 31.87 -29.42 10.42
N ILE A 374 30.68 -28.89 10.64
CA ILE A 374 30.43 -27.85 11.64
C ILE A 374 29.81 -28.49 12.87
N VAL A 375 30.42 -28.30 14.04
CA VAL A 375 29.92 -28.80 15.33
C VAL A 375 29.43 -27.63 16.18
N VAL A 376 28.14 -27.62 16.48
CA VAL A 376 27.50 -26.69 17.42
C VAL A 376 27.10 -27.44 18.68
N PRO A 377 27.74 -27.15 19.83
CA PRO A 377 27.47 -27.82 21.10
C PRO A 377 26.11 -27.43 21.72
#